data_AF-A0A7V9BLY6-F1
#
_entry.id   AF-A0A7V9BLY6-F1
#
_cell.length_a   1.000
_cell.length_b   1.000
_cell.length_c   1.000
_cell.angle_alpha   90.00
_cell.angle_beta   90.00
_cell.angle_gamma   90.00
#
_symmetry.space_group_name_H-M   'P 1'
#
loop_
_entity.id
_entity.type
_entity.pdbx_description
1 polymer ?
#
loop_
_entity_poly.entity_id
_entity_poly.type
_entity_poly.pdbx_seq_one_letter_code
_entity_poly.pdbx_strand_id
1 'polypeptide(L)'
;VLPLLEDVLAGGVAGALARTAAQLREDGDALDAIAAAAYAAVIAASVTPPRSDRQQRDARGDQEVAAGTGLPVESLVEYPAAVRRRVLRSWLRDGGVRELSDAQLRAADDLVGRWRGQGGPALPGGLELVRQHGRLLLRPAHPGRPPTD
;
A
#
# COMPACT_ATOMS: atom_id res chain seq x y z
N VAL A 1 -17.77 -16.60 25.64
CA VAL A 1 -18.85 -16.50 24.62
C VAL A 1 -18.97 -17.74 23.74
N LEU A 2 -17.88 -18.36 23.26
CA LEU A 2 -17.94 -19.61 22.48
C LEU A 2 -18.69 -20.80 23.14
N PRO A 3 -18.53 -21.08 24.45
CA PRO A 3 -19.24 -22.21 25.08
C PRO A 3 -20.77 -22.09 25.04
N LEU A 4 -21.30 -20.88 25.26
CA LEU A 4 -22.74 -20.61 25.21
C LEU A 4 -23.33 -20.76 23.79
N LEU A 5 -22.54 -20.43 22.75
CA LEU A 5 -22.97 -20.58 21.37
C LEU A 5 -23.01 -22.04 20.91
N GLU A 6 -22.08 -22.88 21.39
CA GLU A 6 -22.12 -24.33 21.17
C GLU A 6 -23.37 -24.94 21.82
N ASP A 7 -23.69 -24.55 23.07
CA ASP A 7 -24.86 -25.08 23.79
C ASP A 7 -26.20 -24.67 23.14
N VAL A 8 -26.34 -23.42 22.69
CA VAL A 8 -27.59 -22.89 22.09
C VAL A 8 -27.83 -23.41 20.67
N LEU A 9 -26.77 -23.66 19.90
CA LEU A 9 -26.86 -24.11 18.50
C LEU A 9 -26.70 -25.63 18.34
N ALA A 10 -26.78 -26.39 19.42
CA ALA A 10 -26.61 -27.85 19.46
C ALA A 10 -25.24 -28.34 18.94
N GLY A 11 -24.21 -27.51 19.09
CA GLY A 11 -22.82 -27.81 18.78
C GLY A 11 -22.41 -27.54 17.32
N GLY A 12 -21.09 -27.50 17.07
CA GLY A 12 -20.50 -27.46 15.73
C GLY A 12 -20.12 -26.06 15.20
N VAL A 13 -20.33 -25.01 15.99
CA VAL A 13 -20.00 -23.62 15.64
C VAL A 13 -18.50 -23.46 15.49
N ALA A 14 -17.71 -23.95 16.43
CA ALA A 14 -16.25 -23.90 16.38
C ALA A 14 -15.71 -24.65 15.16
N GLY A 15 -16.28 -25.81 14.83
CA GLY A 15 -15.91 -26.58 13.64
C GLY A 15 -16.24 -25.85 12.33
N ALA A 16 -17.40 -25.19 12.25
CA ALA A 16 -17.78 -24.38 11.09
C ALA A 16 -16.88 -23.13 10.95
N LEU A 17 -16.61 -22.43 12.06
CA LEU A 17 -15.70 -21.27 12.09
C LEU A 17 -14.28 -21.67 11.70
N ALA A 18 -13.79 -22.82 12.16
CA ALA A 18 -12.48 -23.33 11.78
C ALA A 18 -12.37 -23.58 10.27
N ARG A 19 -13.40 -24.17 9.65
CA ARG A 19 -13.44 -24.35 8.19
C ARG A 19 -13.50 -23.03 7.44
N THR A 20 -14.33 -22.08 7.87
CA THR A 20 -14.37 -20.74 7.27
C THR A 20 -13.05 -20.00 7.42
N ALA A 21 -12.40 -20.11 8.58
CA ALA A 21 -11.08 -19.53 8.80
C ALA A 21 -10.00 -20.17 7.92
N ALA A 22 -10.08 -21.47 7.64
CA ALA A 22 -9.21 -22.14 6.68
C ALA A 22 -9.44 -21.64 5.25
N GLN A 23 -10.71 -21.56 4.81
CA GLN A 23 -11.05 -21.01 3.49
C GLN A 23 -10.54 -19.56 3.32
N LEU A 24 -10.78 -18.70 4.32
CA LEU A 24 -10.32 -17.31 4.29
C LEU A 24 -8.78 -17.19 4.31
N ARG A 25 -8.08 -18.17 4.89
CA ARG A 25 -6.62 -18.22 4.84
C ARG A 25 -6.13 -18.52 3.43
N GLU A 26 -6.70 -19.54 2.79
CA GLU A 26 -6.38 -19.90 1.40
C GLU A 26 -6.68 -18.74 0.43
N ASP A 27 -7.84 -18.09 0.59
CA ASP A 27 -8.20 -16.90 -0.20
C ASP A 27 -7.21 -15.74 0.06
N GLY A 28 -6.78 -15.58 1.31
CA GLY A 28 -5.78 -14.60 1.72
C GLY A 28 -4.43 -14.84 1.04
N ASP A 29 -3.95 -16.09 1.04
CA ASP A 29 -2.69 -16.50 0.43
C ASP A 29 -2.72 -16.29 -1.09
N ALA A 30 -3.85 -16.61 -1.75
CA ALA A 30 -4.04 -16.35 -3.18
C ALA A 30 -3.98 -14.84 -3.50
N LEU A 31 -4.65 -14.00 -2.70
CA LEU A 31 -4.61 -12.54 -2.87
C LEU A 31 -3.21 -11.96 -2.63
N ASP A 32 -2.46 -12.52 -1.69
CA ASP A 32 -1.09 -12.11 -1.40
C ASP A 32 -0.14 -12.49 -2.56
N ALA A 33 -0.32 -13.66 -3.17
CA ALA A 33 0.42 -14.07 -4.37
C ALA A 33 0.13 -13.14 -5.58
N ILE A 34 -1.14 -12.82 -5.82
CA ILE A 34 -1.54 -11.88 -6.88
C ILE A 34 -0.92 -10.49 -6.62
N ALA A 35 -0.96 -10.03 -5.37
CA ALA A 35 -0.39 -8.74 -5.00
C ALA A 35 1.13 -8.70 -5.13
N ALA A 36 1.85 -9.78 -4.82
CA ALA A 36 3.30 -9.88 -5.02
C ALA A 36 3.66 -9.77 -6.51
N ALA A 37 2.93 -10.48 -7.38
CA ALA A 37 3.12 -10.40 -8.83
C ALA A 37 2.83 -8.98 -9.37
N ALA A 38 1.71 -8.38 -8.92
CA ALA A 38 1.35 -7.01 -9.27
C ALA A 38 2.43 -6.00 -8.82
N TYR A 39 2.94 -6.13 -7.60
CA TYR A 39 3.99 -5.26 -7.08
C TYR A 39 5.27 -5.36 -7.93
N ALA A 40 5.71 -6.58 -8.25
CA ALA A 40 6.87 -6.79 -9.11
C ALA A 40 6.69 -6.15 -10.49
N ALA A 41 5.51 -6.31 -11.11
CA ALA A 41 5.20 -5.70 -12.41
C ALA A 41 5.23 -4.17 -12.36
N VAL A 42 4.64 -3.56 -11.32
CA VAL A 42 4.62 -2.10 -11.15
C VAL A 42 6.02 -1.54 -10.91
N ILE A 43 6.84 -2.20 -10.09
CA ILE A 43 8.23 -1.77 -9.85
C ILE A 43 9.07 -1.91 -11.12
N ALA A 44 8.93 -3.01 -11.87
CA ALA A 44 9.63 -3.19 -13.13
C ALA A 44 9.28 -2.10 -14.17
N ALA A 45 8.00 -1.69 -14.26
CA ALA A 45 7.57 -0.60 -15.12
C ALA A 45 8.06 0.79 -14.64
N SER A 46 8.37 0.93 -13.35
CA SER A 46 8.82 2.18 -12.73
C SER A 46 10.33 2.45 -12.97
N VAL A 47 11.12 1.39 -13.18
CA VAL A 47 12.52 1.50 -13.57
C VAL A 47 12.57 1.92 -15.03
N THR A 48 12.89 3.20 -15.29
CA THR A 48 13.11 3.68 -16.66
C THR A 48 14.25 2.86 -17.28
N PRO A 49 14.09 2.24 -18.47
CA PRO A 49 15.22 1.63 -19.18
C PRO A 49 16.31 2.69 -19.44
N PRO A 50 17.60 2.32 -19.47
CA PRO A 50 18.70 3.28 -19.57
C PRO A 50 18.52 4.16 -20.82
N ARG A 51 18.28 5.46 -20.59
CA ARG A 51 18.24 6.47 -21.64
C ARG A 51 19.67 6.65 -22.16
N SER A 52 19.85 6.50 -23.48
CA SER A 52 21.13 6.66 -24.17
C SER A 52 21.89 7.92 -23.74
N ASP A 53 23.21 7.76 -23.54
CA ASP A 53 24.24 8.63 -22.93
C ASP A 53 24.26 10.14 -23.27
N ARG A 54 23.40 10.65 -24.15
CA ARG A 54 23.45 12.04 -24.66
C ARG A 54 22.87 13.09 -23.72
N GLN A 55 22.02 12.73 -22.77
CA GLN A 55 21.21 13.68 -21.99
C GLN A 55 21.68 13.85 -20.53
N GLN A 56 22.89 13.38 -20.22
CA GLN A 56 23.40 13.27 -18.85
C GLN A 56 24.17 14.51 -18.35
N ARG A 57 24.29 15.59 -19.14
CA ARG A 57 25.18 16.71 -18.80
C ARG A 57 24.56 17.88 -18.05
N ASP A 58 23.23 17.99 -17.97
CA ASP A 58 22.59 19.26 -17.49
C ASP A 58 21.83 19.16 -16.15
N ALA A 59 21.90 18.05 -15.41
CA ALA A 59 21.18 17.90 -14.13
C ALA A 59 22.14 17.74 -12.94
N ARG A 60 22.73 18.86 -12.51
CA ARG A 60 23.42 18.95 -11.21
C ARG A 60 22.72 20.01 -10.36
N GLY A 61 21.80 19.56 -9.52
CA GLY A 61 21.09 20.40 -8.54
C GLY A 61 20.14 19.56 -7.71
N ASP A 62 20.54 19.32 -6.46
CA ASP A 62 19.75 18.84 -5.32
C ASP A 62 19.52 17.32 -5.18
N GLN A 63 20.58 16.70 -4.71
CA GLN A 63 20.73 15.38 -4.09
C GLN A 63 20.37 15.51 -2.59
N GLU A 64 19.72 14.63 -1.83
CA GLU A 64 19.31 13.23 -1.98
C GLU A 64 18.29 12.93 -0.86
N VAL A 65 17.15 12.35 -1.19
CA VAL A 65 16.56 11.30 -0.34
C VAL A 65 16.32 10.13 -1.27
N ALA A 66 17.28 9.20 -1.28
CA ALA A 66 17.16 7.92 -1.93
C ALA A 66 16.09 7.09 -1.22
N ALA A 67 14.84 7.23 -1.64
CA ALA A 67 13.75 6.32 -1.28
C ALA A 67 12.86 6.13 -2.51
N GLY A 68 13.29 5.24 -3.41
CA GLY A 68 12.49 4.60 -4.46
C GLY A 68 11.71 5.52 -5.40
N THR A 69 12.03 5.47 -6.70
CA THR A 69 11.14 5.91 -7.80
C THR A 69 9.65 5.73 -7.44
N GLY A 70 8.94 6.86 -7.28
CA GLY A 70 7.55 6.85 -6.79
C GLY A 70 6.63 5.91 -7.56
N LEU A 71 5.65 5.34 -6.86
CA LEU A 71 4.77 4.31 -7.38
C LEU A 71 3.73 4.91 -8.35
N PRO A 72 3.66 4.49 -9.62
CA PRO A 72 2.73 5.06 -10.60
C PRO A 72 1.28 4.70 -10.27
N VAL A 73 0.43 5.71 -10.13
CA VAL A 73 -0.98 5.52 -9.75
C VAL A 73 -1.77 4.85 -10.85
N GLU A 74 -1.45 5.16 -12.12
CA GLU A 74 -2.10 4.57 -13.30
C GLU A 74 -1.98 3.04 -13.33
N SER A 75 -0.82 2.48 -12.98
CA SER A 75 -0.65 1.03 -12.93
C SER A 75 -1.40 0.40 -11.77
N LEU A 76 -1.65 1.16 -10.68
CA LEU A 76 -2.37 0.64 -9.53
C LEU A 76 -3.88 0.57 -9.77
N VAL A 77 -4.49 1.55 -10.44
CA VAL A 77 -5.95 1.63 -10.61
C VAL A 77 -6.54 0.46 -11.41
N GLU A 78 -5.71 -0.26 -12.17
CA GLU A 78 -6.08 -1.48 -12.89
C GLU A 78 -6.41 -2.66 -11.95
N TYR A 79 -5.91 -2.63 -10.70
CA TYR A 79 -6.10 -3.71 -9.75
C TYR A 79 -7.28 -3.45 -8.79
N PRO A 80 -8.02 -4.50 -8.39
CA PRO A 80 -9.05 -4.39 -7.36
C PRO A 80 -8.50 -3.86 -6.03
N ALA A 81 -9.33 -3.18 -5.23
CA ALA A 81 -8.92 -2.55 -3.97
C ALA A 81 -8.28 -3.51 -2.94
N ALA A 82 -8.62 -4.80 -2.98
CA ALA A 82 -7.98 -5.82 -2.13
C ALA A 82 -6.52 -6.07 -2.50
N VAL A 83 -6.21 -6.07 -3.79
CA VAL A 83 -4.85 -6.26 -4.34
C VAL A 83 -4.06 -4.96 -4.20
N ARG A 84 -4.63 -3.83 -4.59
CA ARG A 84 -4.02 -2.49 -4.43
C ARG A 84 -3.51 -2.22 -3.02
N ARG A 85 -4.33 -2.47 -1.99
CA ARG A 85 -3.93 -2.28 -0.59
C ARG A 85 -2.77 -3.19 -0.17
N ARG A 86 -2.68 -4.40 -0.72
CA ARG A 86 -1.55 -5.31 -0.44
C ARG A 86 -0.26 -4.81 -1.10
N VAL A 87 -0.35 -4.37 -2.36
CA VAL A 87 0.76 -3.74 -3.09
C VAL A 87 1.26 -2.50 -2.34
N LEU A 88 0.35 -1.61 -1.94
CA LEU A 88 0.67 -0.41 -1.15
C LEU A 88 1.34 -0.77 0.17
N ARG A 89 0.84 -1.77 0.89
CA ARG A 89 1.47 -2.24 2.14
C ARG A 89 2.90 -2.70 1.91
N SER A 90 3.16 -3.51 0.88
CA SER A 90 4.50 -3.99 0.56
C SER A 90 5.44 -2.83 0.20
N TRP A 91 5.00 -1.94 -0.70
CA TRP A 91 5.79 -0.78 -1.10
C TRP A 91 6.11 0.16 0.07
N LEU A 92 5.13 0.43 0.95
CA LEU A 92 5.33 1.26 2.14
C LEU A 92 6.32 0.60 3.11
N ARG A 93 6.26 -0.73 3.28
CA ARG A 93 7.24 -1.49 4.08
C ARG A 93 8.65 -1.38 3.52
N ASP A 94 8.81 -1.55 2.21
CA ASP A 94 10.09 -1.43 1.52
C ASP A 94 10.64 0.00 1.61
N GLY A 95 9.75 1.00 1.65
CA GLY A 95 10.04 2.40 1.93
C GLY A 95 10.33 2.73 3.41
N GLY A 96 10.35 1.73 4.30
CA GLY A 96 10.73 1.88 5.71
C GLY A 96 9.57 2.21 6.67
N VAL A 97 8.33 2.25 6.19
CA VAL A 97 7.14 2.48 7.03
C VAL A 97 6.83 1.22 7.84
N ARG A 98 6.95 1.32 9.16
CA ARG A 98 6.61 0.26 10.11
C ARG A 98 5.26 0.55 10.79
N GLU A 99 4.61 -0.46 11.35
CA GLU A 99 3.36 -0.29 12.12
C GLU A 99 2.22 0.42 11.36
N LEU A 100 2.03 0.10 10.08
CA LEU A 100 0.96 0.69 9.27
C LEU A 100 -0.43 0.25 9.75
N SER A 101 -1.27 1.20 10.17
CA SER A 101 -2.67 0.91 10.56
C SER A 101 -3.58 0.68 9.35
N ASP A 102 -4.71 0.00 9.55
CA ASP A 102 -5.71 -0.21 8.48
C ASP A 102 -6.30 1.12 7.98
N ALA A 103 -6.50 2.10 8.88
CA ALA A 103 -6.95 3.44 8.51
C ALA A 103 -5.94 4.16 7.60
N GLN A 104 -4.65 4.13 7.93
CA GLN A 104 -3.60 4.71 7.08
C GLN A 104 -3.51 4.01 5.73
N LEU A 105 -3.67 2.67 5.71
CA LEU A 105 -3.65 1.92 4.46
C LEU A 105 -4.87 2.24 3.57
N ARG A 106 -6.05 2.46 4.16
CA ARG A 106 -7.23 2.90 3.41
C ARG A 106 -7.07 4.32 2.88
N ALA A 107 -6.54 5.23 3.69
CA ALA A 107 -6.24 6.59 3.25
C ALA A 107 -5.23 6.59 2.09
N ALA A 108 -4.21 5.73 2.13
CA ALA A 108 -3.30 5.51 1.01
C ALA A 108 -4.02 4.98 -0.24
N ASP A 109 -4.96 4.05 -0.08
CA ASP A 109 -5.77 3.50 -1.16
C ASP A 109 -6.69 4.55 -1.81
N ASP A 110 -7.23 5.48 -1.00
CA ASP A 110 -8.06 6.60 -1.47
C ASP A 110 -7.25 7.60 -2.31
N LEU A 111 -5.94 7.78 -2.04
CA LEU A 111 -5.07 8.57 -2.91
C LEU A 111 -4.97 7.99 -4.34
N VAL A 112 -5.17 6.68 -4.49
CA VAL A 112 -5.17 5.99 -5.77
C VAL A 112 -6.54 6.09 -6.44
N GLY A 113 -7.58 5.58 -5.76
CA GLY A 113 -8.89 5.36 -6.37
C GLY A 113 -9.93 6.48 -6.15
N ARG A 114 -9.71 7.38 -5.19
CA ARG A 114 -10.68 8.42 -4.80
C ARG A 114 -10.01 9.79 -4.60
N TRP A 115 -9.05 10.10 -5.45
CA TRP A 115 -8.35 11.38 -5.39
C TRP A 115 -9.23 12.54 -5.83
N ARG A 116 -9.30 13.57 -4.99
CA ARG A 116 -10.02 14.84 -5.18
C ARG A 116 -9.17 16.05 -4.78
N GLY A 117 -7.85 15.88 -4.61
CA GLY A 117 -6.96 16.92 -4.10
C GLY A 117 -6.65 16.82 -2.59
N GLN A 118 -6.91 15.68 -1.94
CA GLN A 118 -6.67 15.52 -0.50
C GLN A 118 -5.19 15.64 -0.11
N GLY A 119 -4.90 16.10 1.10
CA GLY A 119 -3.58 15.80 1.71
C GLY A 119 -3.45 14.29 1.90
N GLY A 120 -2.23 13.75 1.79
CA GLY A 120 -2.06 12.32 2.06
C GLY A 120 -1.78 12.03 3.53
N PRO A 121 -1.90 10.76 3.96
CA PRO A 121 -1.84 10.42 5.37
C PRO A 121 -0.43 10.59 5.94
N ALA A 122 -0.36 11.09 7.17
CA ALA A 122 0.83 10.98 7.99
C ALA A 122 1.07 9.51 8.35
N LEU A 123 2.30 9.06 8.16
CA LEU A 123 2.76 7.70 8.38
C LEU A 123 3.75 7.65 9.55
N PRO A 124 3.86 6.49 10.23
CA PRO A 124 4.86 6.31 11.28
C PRO A 124 6.28 6.55 10.77
N GLY A 125 7.15 7.03 11.66
CA GLY A 125 8.54 7.38 11.31
C GLY A 125 8.71 8.78 10.74
N GLY A 126 7.72 9.66 10.89
CA GLY A 126 7.81 11.05 10.42
C GLY A 126 7.78 11.14 8.90
N LEU A 127 6.98 10.28 8.25
CA LEU A 127 6.80 10.24 6.80
C LEU A 127 5.38 10.71 6.45
N GLU A 128 5.22 11.30 5.28
CA GLU A 128 3.94 11.64 4.68
C GLU A 128 3.89 10.97 3.31
N LEU A 129 2.79 10.25 3.05
CA LEU A 129 2.52 9.74 1.72
C LEU A 129 1.83 10.85 0.92
N VAL A 130 2.33 11.18 -0.27
CA VAL A 130 1.69 12.19 -1.12
C VAL A 130 1.50 11.68 -2.54
N ARG A 131 0.47 12.17 -3.22
CA ARG A 131 0.30 11.96 -4.66
C ARG A 131 0.77 13.20 -5.42
N GLN A 132 1.78 13.05 -6.28
CA GLN A 132 2.34 14.13 -7.09
C GLN A 132 2.67 13.63 -8.49
N HIS A 133 2.30 14.39 -9.53
CA HIS A 133 2.53 14.03 -10.94
C HIS A 133 2.10 12.59 -11.30
N GLY A 134 0.95 12.15 -10.78
CA GLY A 134 0.45 10.79 -11.03
C GLY A 134 1.20 9.66 -10.30
N ARG A 135 2.08 9.98 -9.35
CA ARG A 135 2.85 9.01 -8.56
C ARG A 135 2.63 9.18 -7.07
N LEU A 136 2.72 8.09 -6.33
CA LEU A 136 2.81 8.11 -4.87
C LEU A 136 4.27 8.25 -4.45
N LEU A 137 4.52 9.16 -3.51
CA LEU A 137 5.85 9.47 -2.99
C LEU A 137 5.83 9.47 -1.47
N LEU A 138 6.90 8.96 -0.86
CA LEU A 138 7.17 9.13 0.56
C LEU A 138 8.02 10.39 0.73
N ARG A 139 7.58 11.30 1.58
CA ARG A 139 8.33 12.51 1.94
C ARG A 139 8.48 12.57 3.46
N PRO A 140 9.52 13.21 3.99
CA PRO A 140 9.53 13.56 5.41
C PRO A 140 8.31 14.41 5.73
N ALA A 141 7.55 14.02 6.74
CA ALA A 141 6.42 14.79 7.23
C ALA A 141 6.95 16.13 7.77
N HIS A 142 6.36 17.24 7.32
CA HIS A 142 6.70 18.53 7.86
C HIS A 142 6.20 18.61 9.32
N PRO A 143 7.07 18.86 10.33
CA PRO A 143 6.61 18.99 11.70
C PRO A 143 5.68 20.21 11.79
N GLY A 144 4.37 19.99 11.90
CA GLY A 144 3.40 21.06 12.16
C GLY A 144 2.05 21.01 11.41
N ARG A 145 1.81 20.06 10.51
CA ARG A 145 0.49 19.96 9.85
C ARG A 145 -0.49 19.14 10.71
N PRO A 146 -1.58 19.73 11.25
CA PRO A 146 -2.57 18.95 11.99
C PRO A 146 -3.26 17.94 11.05
N PRO A 147 -3.66 16.74 11.55
CA PRO A 147 -4.44 15.80 10.77
C PRO A 147 -5.75 16.47 10.34
N THR A 148 -6.09 16.34 9.06
CA THR A 148 -7.34 16.86 8.52
C THR A 148 -8.46 15.91 8.96
N ASP A 149 -9.40 16.42 9.77
CA ASP A 149 -10.65 15.74 10.16
C ASP A 149 -11.53 15.38 8.95
#